data_AF-A0A3D4Y6K0-F1
#
_entry.id   AF-A0A3D4Y6K0-F1
#
_cell.length_a   1.000
_cell.length_b   1.000
_cell.length_c   1.000
_cell.angle_alpha   90.00
_cell.angle_beta   90.00
_cell.angle_gamma   90.00
#
_symmetry.space_group_name_H-M   'P 1'
#
loop_
_entity.id
_entity.type
_entity.pdbx_description
1 polymer ?
#
loop_
_entity_poly.entity_id
_entity_poly.type
_entity_poly.pdbx_seq_one_letter_code
_entity_poly.pdbx_strand_id
1 'polypeptide(L)'
;MGKGSTLCRKCEEFMENKNSCKENFEMAKTELQDMEAIADFFSNPMIKSGMEMLGEIPGIGSLAKNLLEQEVAGFQKRKREEFLSYITESGELIAKSDVADVPFLMELARTLEVLNRLATNEKVLYIANLFKHTFLLAGDRDIDLYEENLKRLEELSIREITILAKLHQYKYNNEAFYEDIRKDCGIEKDEVKNILSAVTRTGFCKEKVGAYLGYEGDVYYTTSLFESFLKCIGVCAEETENS
;
A
#
# COMPACT_ATOMS: atom_id res chain seq x y z
N MET A 1 25.01 33.40 -16.38
CA MET A 1 25.93 32.42 -17.01
C MET A 1 26.97 32.04 -15.98
N GLY A 2 27.20 30.74 -15.76
CA GLY A 2 28.30 30.24 -14.93
C GLY A 2 27.88 29.08 -14.02
N LYS A 3 28.17 27.86 -14.46
CA LYS A 3 27.84 26.55 -13.86
C LYS A 3 28.73 26.20 -12.67
N GLY A 4 28.20 25.39 -11.75
CA GLY A 4 28.89 24.18 -11.27
C GLY A 4 29.31 24.09 -9.80
N SER A 5 28.68 23.18 -9.06
CA SER A 5 29.38 21.98 -8.53
C SER A 5 28.35 20.92 -8.08
N THR A 6 27.97 20.02 -8.99
CA THR A 6 27.08 18.88 -8.65
C THR A 6 27.97 17.66 -8.43
N LEU A 7 27.97 17.15 -7.19
CA LEU A 7 28.77 15.99 -6.77
C LEU A 7 28.41 14.76 -7.63
N CYS A 8 29.40 13.90 -7.86
CA CYS A 8 29.24 12.67 -8.63
C CYS A 8 28.42 11.65 -7.82
N ARG A 9 27.45 10.97 -8.45
CA ARG A 9 26.53 9.98 -7.88
C ARG A 9 27.18 8.91 -6.97
N LYS A 10 28.44 8.52 -7.24
CA LYS A 10 29.18 7.58 -6.37
C LYS A 10 29.55 8.15 -4.99
N CYS A 11 29.63 9.48 -4.85
CA CYS A 11 29.82 10.15 -3.56
C CYS A 11 28.51 10.26 -2.76
N GLU A 12 27.35 10.23 -3.44
CA GLU A 12 26.02 10.15 -2.79
C GLU A 12 25.81 8.74 -2.22
N GLU A 13 26.16 7.70 -2.99
CA GLU A 13 26.08 6.28 -2.57
C GLU A 13 26.99 5.94 -1.35
N PHE A 14 28.13 6.63 -1.18
CA PHE A 14 29.00 6.46 0.00
C PHE A 14 28.46 7.15 1.26
N MET A 15 27.69 8.24 1.11
CA MET A 15 27.02 8.94 2.21
C MET A 15 25.73 8.22 2.63
N GLU A 16 25.00 7.61 1.68
CA GLU A 16 23.87 6.69 1.96
C GLU A 16 24.30 5.50 2.83
N ASN A 17 25.47 4.90 2.57
CA ASN A 17 25.98 3.79 3.40
C ASN A 17 26.37 4.20 4.84
N LYS A 18 26.84 5.44 5.06
CA LYS A 18 27.13 5.96 6.42
C LYS A 18 25.84 6.34 7.16
N ASN A 19 24.81 6.79 6.44
CA ASN A 19 23.47 7.00 6.96
C ASN A 19 22.80 5.67 7.32
N SER A 20 22.98 4.60 6.53
CA SER A 20 22.45 3.26 6.82
C SER A 20 22.87 2.71 8.20
N CYS A 21 24.12 2.93 8.63
CA CYS A 21 24.56 2.50 9.96
C CYS A 21 23.95 3.33 11.12
N LYS A 22 23.61 4.60 10.86
CA LYS A 22 22.94 5.50 11.80
C LYS A 22 21.43 5.23 11.82
N GLU A 23 20.83 4.95 10.66
CA GLU A 23 19.46 4.47 10.48
C GLU A 23 19.26 3.13 11.17
N ASN A 24 20.22 2.20 11.16
CA ASN A 24 20.11 0.95 11.92
C ASN A 24 20.04 1.18 13.45
N PHE A 25 20.66 2.25 13.96
CA PHE A 25 20.62 2.60 15.38
C PHE A 25 19.39 3.43 15.77
N GLU A 26 18.98 4.38 14.91
CA GLU A 26 17.70 5.09 15.08
C GLU A 26 16.52 4.14 14.84
N MET A 27 16.56 3.19 13.89
CA MET A 27 15.57 2.13 13.75
C MET A 27 15.49 1.27 15.01
N ALA A 28 16.59 0.90 15.66
CA ALA A 28 16.53 0.16 16.92
C ALA A 28 15.90 0.98 18.07
N LYS A 29 15.97 2.31 17.99
CA LYS A 29 15.38 3.25 18.94
C LYS A 29 13.92 3.57 18.62
N THR A 30 13.58 3.67 17.34
CA THR A 30 12.24 3.73 16.77
C THR A 30 11.50 2.43 17.05
N GLU A 31 12.11 1.26 16.85
CA GLU A 31 11.61 -0.06 17.28
C GLU A 31 11.27 -0.06 18.78
N LEU A 32 12.04 0.58 19.66
CA LEU A 32 11.68 0.67 21.09
C LEU A 32 10.54 1.66 21.39
N GLN A 33 10.37 2.72 20.59
CA GLN A 33 9.28 3.70 20.73
C GLN A 33 7.97 3.24 20.05
N ASP A 34 8.07 2.51 18.95
CA ASP A 34 6.97 1.96 18.17
C ASP A 34 6.33 0.76 18.87
N MET A 35 7.13 -0.02 19.60
CA MET A 35 6.64 -1.07 20.49
C MET A 35 5.75 -0.51 21.60
N GLU A 36 6.09 0.66 22.15
CA GLU A 36 5.28 1.34 23.17
C GLU A 36 3.99 1.89 22.56
N ALA A 37 4.06 2.53 21.39
CA ALA A 37 2.87 3.06 20.68
C ALA A 37 1.88 1.97 20.24
N ILE A 38 2.36 0.82 19.74
CA ILE A 38 1.51 -0.35 19.47
C ILE A 38 0.92 -0.91 20.74
N ALA A 39 1.75 -1.11 21.77
CA ALA A 39 1.31 -1.67 23.02
C ALA A 39 0.22 -0.76 23.61
N ASP A 40 0.38 0.56 23.54
CA ASP A 40 -0.61 1.55 23.96
C ASP A 40 -1.87 1.51 23.10
N PHE A 41 -1.76 1.29 21.79
CA PHE A 41 -2.90 1.12 20.89
C PHE A 41 -3.78 -0.07 21.30
N PHE A 42 -3.19 -1.26 21.44
CA PHE A 42 -3.93 -2.46 21.86
C PHE A 42 -4.26 -2.49 23.34
N SER A 43 -3.53 -1.74 24.17
CA SER A 43 -3.83 -1.56 25.60
C SER A 43 -4.86 -0.47 25.84
N ASN A 44 -5.26 0.29 24.82
CA ASN A 44 -6.37 1.23 24.93
C ASN A 44 -7.62 0.47 25.40
N PRO A 45 -8.26 0.87 26.51
CA PRO A 45 -9.38 0.12 27.08
C PRO A 45 -10.53 -0.14 26.11
N MET A 46 -10.75 0.78 25.16
CA MET A 46 -11.79 0.62 24.15
C MET A 46 -11.38 -0.44 23.12
N ILE A 47 -10.18 -0.32 22.54
CA ILE A 47 -9.66 -1.25 21.52
C ILE A 47 -9.57 -2.66 22.07
N LYS A 48 -9.04 -2.80 23.29
CA LYS A 48 -8.93 -4.08 23.98
C LYS A 48 -10.29 -4.75 24.17
N SER A 49 -11.25 -4.01 24.74
CA SER A 49 -12.60 -4.50 24.98
C SER A 49 -13.30 -4.93 23.69
N GLY A 50 -13.15 -4.14 22.61
CA GLY A 50 -13.68 -4.46 21.29
C GLY A 50 -13.08 -5.73 20.69
N MET A 51 -11.76 -5.90 20.78
CA MET A 51 -11.07 -7.09 20.28
C MET A 51 -11.38 -8.34 21.12
N GLU A 52 -11.52 -8.21 22.44
CA GLU A 52 -11.96 -9.31 23.31
C GLU A 52 -13.37 -9.78 22.94
N MET A 53 -14.28 -8.85 22.65
CA MET A 53 -15.63 -9.17 22.14
C MET A 53 -15.59 -9.93 20.81
N LEU A 54 -14.72 -9.55 19.87
CA LEU A 54 -14.51 -10.33 18.63
C LEU A 54 -13.95 -11.74 18.91
N GLY A 55 -13.17 -11.87 19.99
CA GLY A 55 -12.63 -13.13 20.51
C GLY A 55 -13.70 -14.20 20.78
N GLU A 56 -14.92 -13.77 21.10
CA GLU A 56 -16.05 -14.66 21.42
C GLU A 56 -16.82 -15.13 20.17
N ILE A 57 -16.59 -14.51 19.01
CA ILE A 57 -17.29 -14.84 17.77
C ILE A 57 -16.68 -16.12 17.13
N PRO A 58 -17.48 -17.17 16.87
CA PRO A 58 -16.99 -18.38 16.21
C PRO A 58 -16.32 -18.11 14.86
N GLY A 59 -15.16 -18.72 14.61
CA GLY A 59 -14.36 -18.53 13.38
C GLY A 59 -13.41 -17.32 13.40
N ILE A 60 -13.75 -16.27 14.16
CA ILE A 60 -12.93 -15.05 14.30
C ILE A 60 -12.11 -15.09 15.60
N GLY A 61 -12.58 -15.83 16.62
CA GLY A 61 -12.01 -15.79 17.96
C GLY A 61 -10.50 -16.07 18.05
N SER A 62 -9.97 -17.00 17.25
CA SER A 62 -8.53 -17.28 17.22
C SER A 62 -7.70 -16.14 16.65
N LEU A 63 -8.25 -15.37 15.70
CA LEU A 63 -7.57 -14.25 15.06
C LEU A 63 -7.49 -13.06 16.00
N ALA A 64 -8.61 -12.69 16.63
CA ALA A 64 -8.65 -11.57 17.58
C ALA A 64 -7.75 -11.83 18.80
N LYS A 65 -7.80 -13.06 19.34
CA LYS A 65 -6.94 -13.49 20.44
C LYS A 65 -5.46 -13.42 20.05
N ASN A 66 -5.09 -13.91 18.87
CA ASN A 66 -3.71 -13.81 18.38
C ASN A 66 -3.26 -12.35 18.22
N LEU A 67 -4.11 -11.43 17.73
CA LEU A 67 -3.74 -10.02 17.59
C LEU A 67 -3.51 -9.34 18.95
N LEU A 68 -4.30 -9.68 19.98
CA LEU A 68 -4.11 -9.22 21.36
C LEU A 68 -2.87 -9.83 22.03
N GLU A 69 -2.59 -11.11 21.75
CA GLU A 69 -1.51 -11.89 22.37
C GLU A 69 -0.18 -11.79 21.59
N GLN A 70 -0.15 -11.23 20.38
CA GLN A 70 1.03 -11.22 19.54
C GLN A 70 2.08 -10.21 20.01
N GLU A 71 2.91 -10.66 20.94
CA GLU A 71 4.26 -10.13 21.21
C GLU A 71 5.32 -10.60 20.19
N VAL A 72 4.96 -11.33 19.12
CA VAL A 72 5.91 -12.22 18.41
C VAL A 72 6.28 -11.80 16.98
N ALA A 73 7.59 -11.93 16.69
CA ALA A 73 8.35 -11.86 15.43
C ALA A 73 8.52 -10.46 14.79
N GLY A 74 9.72 -9.90 14.94
CA GLY A 74 10.06 -8.51 14.59
C GLY A 74 9.62 -8.03 13.20
N PHE A 75 9.62 -8.88 12.16
CA PHE A 75 9.18 -8.45 10.83
C PHE A 75 7.66 -8.26 10.71
N GLN A 76 6.87 -9.19 11.27
CA GLN A 76 5.40 -9.05 11.29
C GLN A 76 4.98 -7.92 12.24
N LYS A 77 5.72 -7.77 13.33
CA LYS A 77 5.58 -6.65 14.27
C LYS A 77 5.77 -5.31 13.56
N ARG A 78 6.88 -5.13 12.82
CA ARG A 78 7.17 -3.90 12.07
C ARG A 78 6.10 -3.50 11.05
N LYS A 79 5.50 -4.46 10.32
CA LYS A 79 4.40 -4.14 9.39
C LYS A 79 3.16 -3.60 10.11
N ARG A 80 2.86 -4.14 11.29
CA ARG A 80 1.78 -3.63 12.12
C ARG A 80 2.14 -2.27 12.72
N GLU A 81 3.41 -2.06 13.08
CA GLU A 81 3.92 -0.79 13.65
C GLU A 81 3.74 0.32 12.62
N GLU A 82 4.27 0.08 11.42
CA GLU A 82 4.16 1.00 10.30
C GLU A 82 2.69 1.25 9.88
N PHE A 83 1.84 0.21 9.85
CA PHE A 83 0.41 0.41 9.58
C PHE A 83 -0.26 1.26 10.67
N LEU A 84 -0.04 0.93 11.95
CA LEU A 84 -0.67 1.60 13.08
C LEU A 84 -0.17 3.04 13.22
N SER A 85 1.13 3.29 13.01
CA SER A 85 1.69 4.63 12.97
C SER A 85 1.03 5.44 11.86
N TYR A 86 0.94 4.88 10.64
CA TYR A 86 0.24 5.57 9.56
C TYR A 86 -1.19 5.92 9.94
N ILE A 87 -2.01 4.99 10.43
CA ILE A 87 -3.42 5.30 10.76
C ILE A 87 -3.60 6.24 11.96
N THR A 88 -2.61 6.39 12.83
CA THR A 88 -2.67 7.24 14.04
C THR A 88 -1.98 8.60 13.91
N GLU A 89 -1.00 8.75 13.02
CA GLU A 89 -0.25 10.00 12.79
C GLU A 89 -1.10 11.13 12.21
N SER A 90 -2.27 10.84 11.64
CA SER A 90 -3.14 11.84 10.99
C SER A 90 -3.85 12.82 11.94
N GLY A 91 -3.63 12.75 13.27
CA GLY A 91 -4.30 13.62 14.25
C GLY A 91 -5.80 13.34 14.41
N GLU A 92 -6.37 12.47 13.58
CA GLU A 92 -7.69 11.88 13.71
C GLU A 92 -7.59 10.71 14.70
N LEU A 93 -7.96 10.98 15.95
CA LEU A 93 -8.03 9.94 16.98
C LEU A 93 -9.20 9.01 16.65
N ILE A 94 -8.93 7.70 16.57
CA ILE A 94 -9.98 6.67 16.56
C ILE A 94 -10.90 6.95 17.76
N ALA A 95 -12.13 7.32 17.48
CA ALA A 95 -13.08 7.73 18.49
C ALA A 95 -13.68 6.50 19.18
N LYS A 96 -14.26 6.71 20.36
CA LYS A 96 -15.01 5.64 21.07
C LYS A 96 -16.14 5.06 20.21
N SER A 97 -16.70 5.84 19.30
CA SER A 97 -17.74 5.42 18.35
C SER A 97 -17.24 4.42 17.33
N ASP A 98 -15.99 4.53 16.89
CA ASP A 98 -15.43 3.64 15.87
C ASP A 98 -15.16 2.26 16.46
N VAL A 99 -14.76 2.22 17.73
CA VAL A 99 -14.55 0.97 18.47
C VAL A 99 -15.85 0.33 18.94
N ALA A 100 -16.94 1.10 19.03
CA ALA A 100 -18.27 0.55 19.25
C ALA A 100 -18.87 -0.09 17.98
N ASP A 101 -18.25 0.15 16.82
CA ASP A 101 -18.67 -0.37 15.54
C ASP A 101 -17.99 -1.71 15.24
N VAL A 102 -18.74 -2.81 15.43
CA VAL A 102 -18.25 -4.17 15.18
C VAL A 102 -17.65 -4.33 13.76
N PRO A 103 -18.27 -3.79 12.67
CA PRO A 103 -17.67 -3.75 11.34
C PRO A 103 -16.26 -3.14 11.29
N PHE A 104 -16.04 -1.98 11.91
CA PHE A 104 -14.71 -1.37 11.97
C PHE A 104 -13.67 -2.29 12.60
N LEU A 105 -14.01 -2.91 13.73
CA LEU A 105 -13.10 -3.83 14.43
C LEU A 105 -12.83 -5.11 13.62
N MET A 106 -13.85 -5.63 12.94
CA MET A 106 -13.70 -6.79 12.06
C MET A 106 -12.73 -6.47 10.92
N GLU A 107 -12.90 -5.33 10.25
CA GLU A 107 -12.02 -4.94 9.15
C GLU A 107 -10.61 -4.59 9.63
N LEU A 108 -10.46 -3.97 10.79
CA LEU A 108 -9.14 -3.78 11.41
C LEU A 108 -8.44 -5.12 11.65
N ALA A 109 -9.13 -6.10 12.22
CA ALA A 109 -8.58 -7.42 12.47
C ALA A 109 -8.17 -8.14 11.16
N ARG A 110 -9.02 -8.10 10.12
CA ARG A 110 -8.71 -8.67 8.81
C ARG A 110 -7.54 -7.97 8.13
N THR A 111 -7.46 -6.65 8.22
CA THR A 111 -6.35 -5.84 7.69
C THR A 111 -5.03 -6.28 8.30
N LEU A 112 -4.98 -6.39 9.63
CA LEU A 112 -3.79 -6.83 10.37
C LEU A 112 -3.40 -8.26 10.00
N GLU A 113 -4.37 -9.13 9.70
CA GLU A 113 -4.11 -10.48 9.20
C GLU A 113 -3.46 -10.47 7.81
N VAL A 114 -4.01 -9.69 6.86
CA VAL A 114 -3.42 -9.51 5.52
C VAL A 114 -2.00 -8.98 5.64
N LEU A 115 -1.79 -7.96 6.47
CA LEU A 115 -0.46 -7.41 6.76
C LEU A 115 0.48 -8.48 7.29
N ASN A 116 0.04 -9.36 8.20
CA ASN A 116 0.86 -10.46 8.72
C ASN A 116 1.30 -11.44 7.63
N ARG A 117 0.45 -11.69 6.61
CA ARG A 117 0.75 -12.58 5.48
C ARG A 117 1.68 -11.98 4.43
N LEU A 118 1.81 -10.64 4.35
CA LEU A 118 2.69 -10.01 3.38
C LEU A 118 4.17 -10.43 3.55
N ALA A 119 4.86 -10.70 2.45
CA ALA A 119 6.29 -11.01 2.51
C ALA A 119 7.18 -9.76 2.72
N THR A 120 6.72 -8.59 2.28
CA THR A 120 7.45 -7.31 2.33
C THR A 120 6.60 -6.19 2.94
N ASN A 121 7.23 -5.09 3.37
CA ASN A 121 6.56 -3.92 3.95
C ASN A 121 6.04 -2.92 2.90
N GLU A 122 6.45 -3.05 1.64
CA GLU A 122 6.23 -2.04 0.60
C GLU A 122 4.75 -1.70 0.37
N LYS A 123 3.83 -2.63 0.65
CA LYS A 123 2.38 -2.44 0.52
C LYS A 123 1.71 -1.89 1.78
N VAL A 124 2.41 -1.81 2.91
CA VAL A 124 1.84 -1.39 4.20
C VAL A 124 1.22 -0.01 4.08
N LEU A 125 1.92 0.93 3.45
CA LEU A 125 1.42 2.28 3.19
C LEU A 125 0.14 2.29 2.33
N TYR A 126 0.08 1.47 1.28
CA TYR A 126 -1.11 1.37 0.42
C TYR A 126 -2.33 0.82 1.18
N ILE A 127 -2.11 -0.19 2.03
CA ILE A 127 -3.15 -0.77 2.89
C ILE A 127 -3.60 0.22 3.96
N ALA A 128 -2.66 0.97 4.56
CA ALA A 128 -2.97 2.02 5.52
C ALA A 128 -3.83 3.13 4.89
N ASN A 129 -3.46 3.62 3.71
CA ASN A 129 -4.23 4.63 2.98
C ASN A 129 -5.63 4.13 2.62
N LEU A 130 -5.75 2.88 2.16
CA LEU A 130 -7.04 2.25 1.88
C LEU A 130 -7.92 2.21 3.13
N PHE A 131 -7.36 1.78 4.27
CA PHE A 131 -8.08 1.71 5.55
C PHE A 131 -8.54 3.10 6.01
N LYS A 132 -7.65 4.10 5.96
CA LYS A 132 -7.99 5.49 6.30
C LYS A 132 -9.13 6.03 5.43
N HIS A 133 -8.98 5.88 4.10
CA HIS A 133 -9.94 6.40 3.15
C HIS A 133 -11.33 5.82 3.43
N THR A 134 -11.43 4.51 3.68
CA THR A 134 -12.72 3.87 3.95
C THR A 134 -13.26 4.17 5.34
N PHE A 135 -12.46 4.06 6.40
CA PHE A 135 -12.98 4.01 7.77
C PHE A 135 -12.85 5.32 8.54
N LEU A 136 -11.90 6.18 8.18
CA LEU A 136 -11.62 7.41 8.92
C LEU A 136 -12.06 8.67 8.15
N LEU A 137 -11.99 8.63 6.82
CA LEU A 137 -12.25 9.80 5.97
C LEU A 137 -13.59 9.75 5.22
N ALA A 138 -14.05 8.57 4.78
CA ALA A 138 -15.31 8.45 4.05
C ALA A 138 -16.52 8.59 4.98
N GLY A 139 -17.50 9.41 4.58
CA GLY A 139 -18.76 9.60 5.31
C GLY A 139 -19.75 8.44 5.17
N ASP A 140 -19.53 7.53 4.21
CA ASP A 140 -20.29 6.29 4.01
C ASP A 140 -19.30 5.14 3.77
N ARG A 141 -19.37 4.12 4.63
CA ARG A 141 -18.38 3.03 4.68
C ARG A 141 -18.83 1.89 3.78
N ASP A 142 -18.28 1.85 2.57
CA ASP A 142 -18.45 0.71 1.67
C ASP A 142 -17.46 -0.40 2.04
N ILE A 143 -17.91 -1.32 2.90
CA ILE A 143 -17.11 -2.45 3.39
C ILE A 143 -16.83 -3.44 2.25
N ASP A 144 -17.79 -3.68 1.37
CA ASP A 144 -17.63 -4.60 0.25
C ASP A 144 -16.53 -4.10 -0.69
N LEU A 145 -16.54 -2.80 -1.03
CA LEU A 145 -15.49 -2.18 -1.84
C LEU A 145 -14.12 -2.22 -1.14
N TYR A 146 -14.09 -2.06 0.18
CA TYR A 146 -12.86 -2.18 0.96
C TYR A 146 -12.28 -3.59 0.89
N GLU A 147 -13.09 -4.63 1.13
CA GLU A 147 -12.68 -6.03 1.04
C GLU A 147 -12.16 -6.38 -0.37
N GLU A 148 -12.85 -5.92 -1.41
CA GLU A 148 -12.40 -6.08 -2.79
C GLU A 148 -11.02 -5.46 -3.04
N ASN A 149 -10.82 -4.21 -2.60
CA ASN A 149 -9.57 -3.49 -2.82
C ASN A 149 -8.42 -4.06 -1.97
N LEU A 150 -8.69 -4.51 -0.75
CA LEU A 150 -7.72 -5.18 0.10
C LEU A 150 -7.23 -6.48 -0.55
N LYS A 151 -8.16 -7.27 -1.11
CA LYS A 151 -7.83 -8.49 -1.86
C LYS A 151 -7.00 -8.19 -3.11
N ARG A 152 -7.34 -7.14 -3.85
CA ARG A 152 -6.55 -6.69 -5.02
C ARG A 152 -5.12 -6.31 -4.61
N LEU A 153 -4.95 -5.61 -3.48
CA LEU A 153 -3.63 -5.30 -2.93
C LEU A 153 -2.86 -6.54 -2.48
N GLU A 154 -3.53 -7.55 -1.93
CA GLU A 154 -2.90 -8.83 -1.57
C GLU A 154 -2.36 -9.54 -2.84
N GLU A 155 -3.18 -9.61 -3.88
CA GLU A 155 -2.88 -10.35 -5.13
C GLU A 155 -1.84 -9.66 -6.04
N LEU A 156 -1.89 -8.34 -6.19
CA LEU A 156 -1.00 -7.62 -7.11
C LEU A 156 0.38 -7.43 -6.51
N SER A 157 1.44 -7.82 -7.21
CA SER A 157 2.81 -7.48 -6.82
C SER A 157 3.05 -5.96 -6.87
N ILE A 158 4.02 -5.47 -6.10
CA ILE A 158 4.47 -4.06 -6.16
C ILE A 158 4.83 -3.68 -7.59
N ARG A 159 5.53 -4.58 -8.29
CA ARG A 159 5.91 -4.39 -9.69
C ARG A 159 4.71 -4.18 -10.62
N GLU A 160 3.65 -4.98 -10.46
CA GLU A 160 2.40 -4.79 -11.22
C GLU A 160 1.72 -3.45 -10.90
N ILE A 161 1.69 -3.06 -9.62
CA ILE A 161 1.14 -1.76 -9.20
C ILE A 161 1.95 -0.61 -9.82
N THR A 162 3.29 -0.67 -9.79
CA THR A 162 4.17 0.34 -10.41
C THR A 162 3.94 0.44 -11.92
N ILE A 163 3.87 -0.70 -12.62
CA ILE A 163 3.61 -0.74 -14.06
C ILE A 163 2.26 -0.10 -14.39
N LEU A 164 1.20 -0.45 -13.65
CA LEU A 164 -0.13 0.12 -13.87
C LEU A 164 -0.18 1.62 -13.54
N ALA A 165 0.48 2.06 -12.46
CA ALA A 165 0.56 3.47 -12.08
C ALA A 165 1.27 4.30 -13.17
N LYS A 166 2.39 3.82 -13.70
CA LYS A 166 3.05 4.47 -14.85
C LYS A 166 2.18 4.42 -16.10
N LEU A 167 1.49 3.32 -16.36
CA LEU A 167 0.59 3.23 -17.52
C LEU A 167 -0.52 4.28 -17.42
N HIS A 168 -1.03 4.53 -16.21
CA HIS A 168 -2.00 5.59 -15.96
C HIS A 168 -1.42 6.98 -16.26
N GLN A 169 -0.22 7.28 -15.77
CA GLN A 169 0.49 8.55 -16.02
C GLN A 169 0.73 8.80 -17.51
N TYR A 170 1.24 7.80 -18.22
CA TYR A 170 1.55 7.89 -19.65
C TYR A 170 0.33 7.73 -20.56
N LYS A 171 -0.82 7.32 -20.00
CA LYS A 171 -2.09 6.96 -20.66
C LYS A 171 -2.01 5.70 -21.55
N TYR A 172 -0.86 5.47 -22.18
CA TYR A 172 -0.56 4.33 -23.04
C TYR A 172 0.90 3.90 -22.88
N ASN A 173 1.19 2.63 -23.16
CA ASN A 173 2.52 2.02 -23.13
C ASN A 173 3.38 2.41 -24.35
N ASN A 174 3.72 3.69 -24.47
CA ASN A 174 4.64 4.19 -25.50
C ASN A 174 6.12 3.88 -25.15
N GLU A 175 7.06 4.25 -26.00
CA GLU A 175 8.49 3.94 -25.78
C GLU A 175 9.05 4.60 -24.51
N ALA A 176 8.61 5.82 -24.18
CA ALA A 176 9.03 6.50 -22.95
C ALA A 176 8.56 5.75 -21.70
N PHE A 177 7.34 5.20 -21.73
CA PHE A 177 6.85 4.30 -20.67
C PHE A 177 7.75 3.07 -20.49
N TYR A 178 8.17 2.42 -21.58
CA TYR A 178 9.03 1.24 -21.48
C TYR A 178 10.42 1.55 -20.95
N GLU A 179 11.02 2.67 -21.36
CA GLU A 179 12.32 3.12 -20.84
C GLU A 179 12.24 3.43 -19.34
N ASP A 180 11.17 4.08 -18.89
CA ASP A 180 10.94 4.35 -17.48
C ASP A 180 10.76 3.07 -16.66
N ILE A 181 9.99 2.10 -17.17
CA ILE A 181 9.83 0.80 -16.51
C ILE A 181 11.15 0.02 -16.48
N ARG A 182 11.94 0.08 -17.55
CA ARG A 182 13.26 -0.57 -17.57
C ARG A 182 14.19 0.02 -16.51
N LYS A 183 14.16 1.34 -16.33
CA LYS A 183 14.95 2.03 -15.30
C LYS A 183 14.50 1.68 -13.88
N ASP A 184 13.20 1.64 -13.64
CA ASP A 184 12.65 1.50 -12.28
C ASP A 184 12.53 0.03 -11.85
N CYS A 185 12.20 -0.87 -12.78
CA CYS A 185 11.94 -2.29 -12.51
C CYS A 185 13.03 -3.22 -13.05
N GLY A 186 13.94 -2.74 -13.90
CA GLY A 186 15.02 -3.57 -14.46
C GLY A 186 14.55 -4.66 -15.43
N ILE A 187 13.34 -4.53 -16.00
CA ILE A 187 12.74 -5.54 -16.89
C ILE A 187 12.63 -5.06 -18.34
N GLU A 188 12.67 -6.01 -19.26
CA GLU A 188 12.62 -5.75 -20.70
C GLU A 188 11.17 -5.60 -21.21
N LYS A 189 11.03 -4.94 -22.36
CA LYS A 189 9.74 -4.59 -22.99
C LYS A 189 8.78 -5.78 -23.11
N ASP A 190 9.27 -6.95 -23.51
CA ASP A 190 8.44 -8.15 -23.68
C ASP A 190 7.93 -8.69 -22.33
N GLU A 191 8.71 -8.59 -21.26
CA GLU A 191 8.25 -8.95 -19.92
C GLU A 191 7.15 -7.99 -19.44
N VAL A 192 7.31 -6.68 -19.69
CA VAL A 192 6.28 -5.67 -19.40
C VAL A 192 4.98 -5.98 -20.14
N LYS A 193 5.05 -6.37 -21.43
CA LYS A 193 3.87 -6.76 -22.20
C LYS A 193 3.17 -7.99 -21.61
N ASN A 194 3.93 -9.01 -21.23
CA ASN A 194 3.37 -10.20 -20.59
C ASN A 194 2.68 -9.87 -19.27
N ILE A 195 3.28 -8.98 -18.46
CA ILE A 195 2.67 -8.50 -17.23
C ILE A 195 1.38 -7.73 -17.52
N LEU A 196 1.40 -6.78 -18.46
CA LEU A 196 0.21 -6.01 -18.86
C LEU A 196 -0.92 -6.92 -19.34
N SER A 197 -0.60 -7.91 -20.18
CA SER A 197 -1.54 -8.93 -20.61
C SER A 197 -2.13 -9.70 -19.42
N ALA A 198 -1.28 -10.15 -18.48
CA ALA A 198 -1.70 -10.90 -17.30
C ALA A 198 -2.59 -10.08 -16.36
N VAL A 199 -2.32 -8.79 -16.17
CA VAL A 199 -3.12 -7.92 -15.29
C VAL A 199 -4.42 -7.44 -15.93
N THR A 200 -4.65 -7.64 -17.24
CA THR A 200 -5.97 -7.33 -17.83
C THR A 200 -7.13 -8.08 -17.16
N ARG A 201 -6.87 -9.29 -16.62
CA ARG A 201 -7.86 -10.09 -15.89
C ARG A 201 -8.41 -9.41 -14.63
N THR A 202 -7.68 -8.46 -14.07
CA THR A 202 -8.13 -7.70 -12.89
C THR A 202 -9.12 -6.59 -13.27
N GLY A 203 -9.23 -6.27 -14.56
CA GLY A 203 -10.02 -5.15 -15.04
C GLY A 203 -9.35 -3.78 -14.86
N PHE A 204 -8.13 -3.70 -14.33
CA PHE A 204 -7.41 -2.44 -14.12
C PHE A 204 -6.82 -1.83 -15.39
N CYS A 205 -6.52 -2.64 -16.39
CA CYS A 205 -6.16 -2.17 -17.71
C CYS A 205 -6.86 -2.99 -18.79
N LYS A 206 -6.90 -2.44 -20.01
CA LYS A 206 -7.43 -3.10 -21.19
C LYS A 206 -6.51 -2.88 -22.37
N GLU A 207 -6.46 -3.87 -23.24
CA GLU A 207 -5.88 -3.71 -24.56
C GLU A 207 -6.86 -2.96 -25.47
N LYS A 208 -6.35 -2.00 -26.23
CA LYS A 208 -7.12 -1.20 -27.18
C LYS A 208 -7.43 -2.03 -28.42
N VAL A 209 -8.62 -2.64 -28.48
CA VAL A 209 -9.04 -3.41 -29.65
C VAL A 209 -9.54 -2.49 -30.78
N GLY A 210 -9.08 -2.68 -32.02
CA GLY A 210 -9.59 -1.93 -33.17
C GLY A 210 -9.15 -2.49 -34.53
N ALA A 211 -10.07 -2.50 -35.50
CA ALA A 211 -9.84 -2.95 -36.88
C ALA A 211 -9.38 -1.80 -37.79
N TYR A 212 -8.29 -1.13 -37.41
CA TYR A 212 -7.69 -0.08 -38.25
C TYR A 212 -6.40 -0.60 -38.89
N LEU A 213 -6.18 -0.24 -40.16
CA LEU A 213 -4.98 -0.58 -40.93
C LEU A 213 -3.72 -0.09 -40.19
N GLY A 214 -2.86 -1.03 -39.79
CA GLY A 214 -1.61 -0.75 -39.07
C GLY A 214 -1.65 -0.94 -37.56
N TYR A 215 -2.75 -1.49 -36.99
CA TYR A 215 -2.78 -1.90 -35.58
C TYR A 215 -1.99 -3.21 -35.40
N GLU A 216 -0.88 -3.15 -34.66
CA GLU A 216 -0.02 -4.31 -34.40
C GLU A 216 -0.36 -5.06 -33.09
N GLY A 217 -1.43 -4.68 -32.39
CA GLY A 217 -1.71 -5.20 -31.04
C GLY A 217 -0.93 -4.45 -29.95
N ASP A 218 -1.01 -4.95 -28.72
CA ASP A 218 -0.14 -4.57 -27.59
C ASP A 218 -0.23 -3.12 -27.13
N VAL A 219 -1.33 -2.40 -27.39
CA VAL A 219 -1.54 -1.06 -26.82
C VAL A 219 -2.51 -1.15 -25.65
N TYR A 220 -2.04 -0.84 -24.46
CA TYR A 220 -2.79 -0.93 -23.21
C TYR A 220 -3.12 0.46 -22.66
N TYR A 221 -4.23 0.55 -21.91
CA TYR A 221 -4.63 1.74 -21.16
C TYR A 221 -5.32 1.32 -19.86
N THR A 222 -5.25 2.16 -18.83
CA THR A 222 -5.92 1.90 -17.54
C THR A 222 -7.41 2.21 -17.58
N THR A 223 -8.20 1.54 -16.74
CA THR A 223 -9.65 1.76 -16.63
C THR A 223 -10.00 2.74 -15.50
N SER A 224 -11.26 3.20 -15.44
CA SER A 224 -11.77 3.99 -14.33
C SER A 224 -11.74 3.23 -13.00
N LEU A 225 -11.84 1.89 -13.03
CA LEU A 225 -11.69 1.05 -11.86
C LEU A 225 -10.30 1.21 -11.24
N PHE A 226 -9.25 1.27 -12.07
CA PHE A 226 -7.90 1.50 -11.58
C PHE A 226 -7.70 2.92 -11.05
N GLU A 227 -8.32 3.92 -11.67
CA GLU A 227 -8.28 5.31 -11.18
C GLU A 227 -8.90 5.42 -9.77
N SER A 228 -10.07 4.82 -9.56
CA SER A 228 -10.70 4.75 -8.24
C SER A 228 -9.82 4.02 -7.22
N PHE A 229 -9.20 2.91 -7.64
CA PHE A 229 -8.27 2.15 -6.80
C PHE A 229 -7.05 2.99 -6.40
N LEU A 230 -6.41 3.70 -7.33
CA LEU A 230 -5.26 4.58 -7.06
C LEU A 230 -5.59 5.67 -6.03
N LYS A 231 -6.76 6.28 -6.13
CA LYS A 231 -7.26 7.29 -5.17
C LYS A 231 -7.34 6.71 -3.76
N CYS A 232 -7.89 5.49 -3.63
CA CYS A 232 -8.02 4.84 -2.33
C CYS A 232 -6.67 4.49 -1.69
N ILE A 233 -5.66 4.10 -2.48
CA ILE A 233 -4.34 3.70 -1.96
C ILE A 233 -3.36 4.87 -1.80
N GLY A 234 -3.81 6.11 -2.09
CA GLY A 234 -3.03 7.33 -1.92
C GLY A 234 -1.88 7.49 -2.94
N VAL A 235 -1.96 6.80 -4.08
CA VAL A 235 -1.03 6.99 -5.19
C VAL A 235 -1.67 7.99 -6.14
N CYS A 236 -1.58 9.28 -5.80
CA CYS A 236 -1.98 10.33 -6.72
C CYS A 236 -0.96 10.37 -7.87
N ALA A 237 -1.43 10.14 -9.10
CA ALA A 237 -0.74 10.70 -10.25
C ALA A 237 -0.76 12.22 -10.06
N GLU A 238 0.40 12.86 -10.09
CA GLU A 238 0.46 14.32 -10.15
C GLU A 238 -0.46 14.76 -11.29
N GLU A 239 -1.56 15.42 -10.95
CA GLU A 239 -2.33 16.16 -11.93
C GLU A 239 -1.38 17.24 -12.44
N THR A 240 -0.74 16.99 -13.59
CA THR A 240 -0.16 18.07 -14.37
C THR A 240 -1.32 18.93 -14.85
N GLU A 241 -1.75 19.86 -13.99
CA GLU A 241 -2.49 21.05 -14.37
C GLU A 241 -1.62 21.85 -15.33
N ASN A 242 -1.70 21.51 -16.61
CA ASN A 242 -1.29 22.45 -17.66
C ASN A 242 -2.50 23.33 -17.97
N SER A 243 -2.57 24.48 -17.27
CA SER A 243 -3.23 25.68 -17.80
C SER A 243 -2.33 26.39 -18.83
#